data_AF-A0A081NZ38-F1
#
_entry.id   AF-A0A081NZ38-F1
#
_cell.length_a   1.000
_cell.length_b   1.000
_cell.length_c   1.000
_cell.angle_alpha   90.00
_cell.angle_beta   90.00
_cell.angle_gamma   90.00
#
_symmetry.space_group_name_H-M   'P 1'
#
loop_
_entity.id
_entity.type
_entity.pdbx_description
1 polymer ?
#
loop_
_entity_poly.entity_id
_entity_poly.type
_entity_poly.pdbx_seq_one_letter_code
_entity_poly.pdbx_strand_id
1 'polypeptide(L)'
;MEKFIRLKVGSHQILHGFDKDNREIVETVTVQEYTDKIVAVNRIKSVSEKYILTDYADGRYVYWEYEGSLDDIAKRLADAGVLIG
;
A
#
# COMPACT_ATOMS: atom_id res chain seq x y z
N MET A 1 6.33 18.21 -8.61
CA MET A 1 6.76 18.02 -7.21
C MET A 1 6.15 16.72 -6.71
N GLU A 2 6.96 15.85 -6.11
CA GLU A 2 6.46 14.59 -5.54
C GLU A 2 5.58 14.86 -4.32
N LYS A 3 4.47 14.11 -4.20
CA LYS A 3 3.55 14.17 -3.06
C LYS A 3 3.74 12.93 -2.20
N PHE A 4 3.65 13.11 -0.89
CA PHE A 4 3.79 12.04 0.08
C PHE A 4 2.60 12.02 1.02
N ILE A 5 2.25 10.83 1.49
CA ILE A 5 1.21 10.61 2.50
C ILE A 5 1.81 9.89 3.70
N ARG A 6 1.47 10.33 4.91
CA ARG A 6 1.79 9.61 6.15
C ARG A 6 0.68 8.60 6.42
N LEU A 7 1.08 7.36 6.64
CA LEU A 7 0.24 6.21 6.94
C LEU A 7 0.80 5.51 8.17
N LYS A 8 -0.07 4.84 8.91
CA LYS A 8 0.35 3.82 9.86
C LYS A 8 0.13 2.47 9.21
N VAL A 9 1.19 1.71 9.01
CA VAL A 9 1.17 0.43 8.28
C VAL A 9 1.54 -0.73 9.19
N GLY A 10 0.90 -1.86 8.98
CA GLY A 10 1.02 -3.06 9.80
C GLY A 10 1.63 -4.23 9.02
N SER A 11 1.05 -5.41 9.23
CA SER A 11 1.46 -6.61 8.51
C SER A 11 1.27 -6.42 7.02
N HIS A 12 2.09 -7.07 6.21
CA HIS A 12 2.06 -6.86 4.77
C HIS A 12 2.46 -8.12 4.01
N GLN A 13 2.08 -8.13 2.73
CA GLN A 13 2.38 -9.20 1.81
C GLN A 13 3.17 -8.66 0.63
N ILE A 14 4.31 -9.28 0.35
CA ILE A 14 5.18 -8.94 -0.77
C ILE A 14 4.93 -9.94 -1.89
N LEU A 15 4.47 -9.47 -3.03
CA LEU A 15 4.28 -10.28 -4.24
C LEU A 15 5.57 -10.27 -5.06
N HIS A 16 6.21 -11.43 -5.19
CA HIS A 16 7.47 -11.61 -5.91
C HIS A 16 7.28 -12.01 -7.38
N GLY A 17 6.06 -12.34 -7.80
CA GLY A 17 5.75 -12.84 -9.14
C GLY A 17 4.95 -14.14 -9.08
N PHE A 18 5.09 -14.99 -10.10
CA PHE A 18 4.40 -16.27 -10.20
C PHE A 18 5.39 -17.43 -10.28
N ASP A 19 5.02 -18.58 -9.72
CA ASP A 19 5.76 -19.82 -9.87
C ASP A 19 5.52 -20.47 -11.25
N LYS A 20 6.17 -21.61 -11.49
CA LYS A 20 6.06 -22.37 -12.75
C LYS A 20 4.64 -22.89 -13.04
N ASP A 21 3.77 -22.95 -12.03
CA ASP A 21 2.38 -23.39 -12.14
C ASP A 21 1.42 -22.18 -12.17
N ASN A 22 1.95 -20.96 -12.37
CA ASN A 22 1.23 -19.69 -12.40
C ASN A 22 0.52 -19.35 -11.08
N ARG A 23 1.08 -19.75 -9.93
CA ARG A 23 0.62 -19.34 -8.59
C ARG A 23 1.47 -18.19 -8.07
N GLU A 24 0.85 -17.25 -7.37
CA GLU A 24 1.57 -16.12 -6.78
C GLU A 24 2.60 -16.58 -5.75
N ILE A 25 3.82 -16.04 -5.85
CA ILE A 25 4.88 -16.19 -4.85
C ILE A 25 4.75 -15.02 -3.89
N VAL A 26 4.18 -15.27 -2.71
CA VAL A 26 3.89 -14.24 -1.71
C VAL A 26 4.68 -14.50 -0.42
N GLU A 27 5.43 -13.49 0.03
CA GLU A 27 6.02 -13.45 1.37
C GLU A 27 5.07 -12.69 2.30
N THR A 28 4.73 -13.27 3.44
CA THR A 28 3.93 -12.58 4.48
C THR A 28 4.83 -12.14 5.61
N VAL A 29 4.81 -10.84 5.91
CA VAL A 29 5.53 -10.24 7.04
C VAL A 29 4.52 -9.80 8.08
N THR A 30 4.58 -10.42 9.26
CA THR A 30 3.70 -10.12 10.38
C THR A 30 4.42 -9.23 11.39
N VAL A 31 3.76 -8.16 11.82
CA VAL A 31 4.25 -7.27 12.87
C VAL A 31 3.25 -7.20 14.03
N GLN A 32 3.73 -6.89 15.23
CA GLN A 32 2.87 -6.79 16.42
C GLN A 32 2.08 -5.48 16.47
N GLU A 33 2.66 -4.39 15.96
CA GLU A 33 2.09 -3.05 16.03
C GLU A 33 2.23 -2.33 14.69
N TYR A 34 1.30 -1.41 14.43
CA TYR A 34 1.39 -0.51 13.29
C TYR A 34 2.50 0.51 13.49
N THR A 35 3.23 0.83 12.42
CA THR A 35 4.32 1.80 12.43
C THR A 35 4.06 2.97 11.46
N ASP A 36 4.52 4.16 11.82
CA ASP A 36 4.44 5.33 10.94
C ASP A 36 5.34 5.13 9.71
N LYS A 37 4.77 5.37 8.53
CA LYS A 37 5.46 5.35 7.25
C LYS A 37 5.04 6.54 6.40
N ILE A 38 6.01 7.16 5.73
CA ILE A 38 5.76 8.17 4.69
C ILE A 38 5.91 7.48 3.34
N VAL A 39 4.85 7.47 2.55
CA VAL A 39 4.78 6.79 1.24
C VAL A 39 4.60 7.83 0.15
N ALA A 40 5.36 7.71 -0.93
CA ALA A 40 5.15 8.54 -2.11
C ALA A 40 3.81 8.16 -2.77
N VAL A 41 2.97 9.16 -3.03
CA VAL A 41 1.60 8.94 -3.52
C VAL A 41 1.58 8.25 -4.89
N ASN A 42 2.57 8.52 -5.75
CA ASN A 42 2.71 7.89 -7.07
C ASN A 42 3.02 6.37 -7.02
N ARG A 43 3.44 5.86 -5.85
CA ARG A 43 3.68 4.43 -5.64
C ARG A 43 2.40 3.68 -5.31
N ILE A 44 1.37 4.37 -4.83
CA ILE A 44 0.08 3.77 -4.48
C ILE A 44 -0.63 3.39 -5.77
N LYS A 45 -0.94 2.10 -5.92
CA LYS A 45 -1.67 1.56 -7.07
C LYS A 45 -3.16 1.42 -6.78
N SER A 46 -3.51 1.12 -5.54
CA SER A 46 -4.90 1.04 -5.08
C SER A 46 -4.98 1.15 -3.56
N VAL A 47 -6.16 1.54 -3.08
CA VAL A 47 -6.53 1.55 -1.66
C VAL A 47 -7.85 0.81 -1.54
N SER A 48 -7.96 -0.02 -0.51
CA SER A 48 -9.16 -0.77 -0.14
C SER A 48 -9.44 -0.56 1.34
N GLU A 49 -10.52 -1.13 1.86
CA GLU A 49 -10.86 -1.03 3.29
C GLU A 49 -9.73 -1.49 4.21
N LYS A 50 -8.99 -2.54 3.83
CA LYS A 50 -7.95 -3.14 4.68
C LYS A 50 -6.53 -2.90 4.20
N TYR A 51 -6.33 -2.74 2.89
CA TYR A 51 -5.00 -2.71 2.30
C TYR A 51 -4.73 -1.50 1.41
N ILE A 52 -3.48 -1.04 1.45
CA ILE A 52 -2.89 -0.13 0.45
C ILE A 52 -1.89 -0.94 -0.39
N LEU A 53 -2.10 -0.96 -1.70
CA LEU A 53 -1.18 -1.58 -2.65
C LEU A 53 -0.15 -0.54 -3.11
N THR A 54 1.13 -0.90 -3.00
CA THR A 54 2.24 -0.07 -3.49
C THR A 54 3.15 -0.83 -4.43
N ASP A 55 3.78 -0.15 -5.38
CA ASP A 55 4.97 -0.70 -6.01
C ASP A 55 6.16 -0.74 -5.04
N TYR A 56 7.08 -1.66 -5.30
CA TYR A 56 8.25 -1.93 -4.47
C TYR A 56 9.50 -2.14 -5.34
N ALA A 57 10.64 -2.33 -4.70
CA ALA A 57 11.89 -2.61 -5.40
C ALA A 57 11.74 -3.81 -6.34
N ASP A 58 12.47 -3.77 -7.45
CA ASP A 58 12.53 -4.84 -8.47
C ASP A 58 11.18 -5.25 -9.05
N GLY A 59 10.27 -4.28 -9.24
CA GLY A 59 8.96 -4.50 -9.87
C GLY A 59 7.98 -5.29 -9.02
N ARG A 60 8.26 -5.47 -7.73
CA ARG A 60 7.37 -6.16 -6.79
C ARG A 60 6.22 -5.27 -6.37
N TYR A 61 5.17 -5.90 -5.87
CA TYR A 61 4.07 -5.20 -5.22
C TYR A 61 4.00 -5.55 -3.74
N VAL A 62 3.53 -4.61 -2.92
CA VAL A 62 3.30 -4.84 -1.50
C VAL A 62 1.91 -4.39 -1.09
N TYR A 63 1.15 -5.30 -0.49
CA TYR A 63 -0.12 -5.03 0.17
C TYR A 63 0.15 -4.73 1.64
N TRP A 64 0.01 -3.47 2.03
CA TRP A 64 0.15 -3.03 3.41
C TRP A 64 -1.19 -3.01 4.11
N GLU A 65 -1.34 -3.71 5.24
CA GLU A 65 -2.39 -3.35 6.18
C GLU A 65 -2.12 -1.91 6.64
N TYR A 66 -3.17 -1.12 6.80
CA TYR A 66 -3.06 0.23 7.34
C TYR A 66 -4.12 0.49 8.42
N GLU A 67 -3.77 1.36 9.36
CA GLU A 67 -4.70 1.83 10.39
C GLU A 67 -5.48 3.04 9.85
N GLY A 68 -6.82 2.97 9.90
CA GLY A 68 -7.73 4.00 9.41
C GLY A 68 -8.86 3.43 8.58
N SER A 69 -9.50 4.29 7.79
CA SER A 69 -10.57 3.93 6.85
C SER A 69 -10.23 4.30 5.41
N LEU A 70 -10.90 3.66 4.45
CA LEU A 70 -10.79 4.02 3.04
C LEU A 70 -11.19 5.48 2.80
N ASP A 71 -12.25 5.95 3.47
CA ASP A 71 -12.75 7.32 3.36
C ASP A 71 -11.71 8.36 3.84
N ASP A 72 -10.98 8.08 4.92
CA ASP A 72 -9.92 8.97 5.41
C ASP A 72 -8.78 9.11 4.40
N ILE A 73 -8.39 8.01 3.77
CA ILE A 73 -7.35 8.01 2.74
C ILE A 73 -7.87 8.71 1.48
N ALA A 74 -9.09 8.39 1.05
CA ALA A 74 -9.73 9.02 -0.11
C ALA A 74 -9.82 10.53 0.06
N LYS A 75 -10.25 11.01 1.25
CA LYS A 75 -10.27 12.44 1.59
C LYS A 75 -8.89 13.07 1.48
N ARG A 76 -7.84 12.45 2.05
CA ARG A 76 -6.47 12.97 1.95
C ARG A 76 -5.98 13.03 0.50
N LEU A 77 -6.32 12.04 -0.31
CA LEU A 77 -5.99 12.00 -1.74
C LEU A 77 -6.76 13.07 -2.53
N ALA A 78 -8.03 13.32 -2.19
CA ALA A 78 -8.85 14.38 -2.78
C ALA A 78 -8.34 15.77 -2.40
N ASP A 79 -8.04 16.01 -1.12
CA ASP A 79 -7.46 17.26 -0.62
C ASP A 79 -6.08 17.53 -1.26
N ALA A 80 -5.35 16.46 -1.60
CA ALA A 80 -4.12 16.53 -2.37
C ALA A 80 -4.33 16.64 -3.89
N GLY A 81 -5.55 16.61 -4.41
CA GLY A 81 -5.88 16.74 -5.83
C GLY A 81 -5.38 15.58 -6.70
N VAL A 82 -5.35 14.36 -6.15
CA VAL A 82 -4.94 13.14 -6.87
C VAL A 82 -6.03 12.07 -6.97
N LEU A 83 -7.16 12.26 -6.28
CA LEU A 83 -8.37 11.45 -6.45
C LEU A 83 -9.32 12.18 -7.41
N ILE A 84 -9.96 11.42 -8.31
CA ILE A 84 -11.00 11.92 -9.21
C ILE A 84 -12.32 11.26 -8.79
N GLY A 85 -13.31 12.07 -8.43
CA GLY A 85 -14.61 11.63 -7.90
C GLY A 85 -14.95 12.35 -6.61
#